data_AF-A0A059EE15-F1
#
_entry.id   AF-A0A059EE15-F1
#
_cell.length_a   1.000
_cell.length_b   1.000
_cell.length_c   1.000
_cell.angle_alpha   90.00
_cell.angle_beta   90.00
_cell.angle_gamma   90.00
#
_symmetry.space_group_name_H-M   'P 1'
#
loop_
_entity.id
_entity.type
_entity.pdbx_description
1 polymer ?
#
loop_
_entity_poly.entity_id
_entity_poly.type
_entity_poly.pdbx_seq_one_letter_code
_entity_poly.pdbx_strand_id
1 'polypeptide(L)' 'MRDVTELPKTGFLRLKDILAPVGPIPVSKSTWWAGVKDGRFPKPLKLGARVTVWRVEDIRELIENGA' A
#
# COMPACT_ATOMS: atom_id res chain seq x y z
N MET A 1 17.93 -10.96 -10.71
CA MET A 1 17.65 -10.69 -9.29
C MET A 1 16.94 -9.35 -9.26
N ARG A 2 15.64 -9.32 -8.95
CA ARG A 2 14.90 -8.05 -8.82
C ARG A 2 14.87 -7.75 -7.33
N ASP A 3 15.68 -6.80 -6.90
CA ASP A 3 15.62 -6.25 -5.56
C ASP A 3 14.22 -5.68 -5.33
N VAL A 4 13.41 -6.39 -4.53
CA VAL A 4 12.01 -6.05 -4.20
C VAL A 4 11.94 -4.87 -3.22
N THR A 5 13.07 -4.26 -2.86
CA THR A 5 13.21 -3.45 -1.64
C THR A 5 13.39 -1.95 -1.88
N GLU A 6 13.28 -1.47 -3.13
CA GLU A 6 13.35 -0.04 -3.41
C GLU A 6 11.97 0.48 -3.82
N LEU A 7 11.12 0.71 -2.81
CA LEU A 7 9.95 1.56 -3.01
C LEU A 7 10.44 2.94 -3.48
N PRO A 8 10.00 3.44 -4.65
CA PRO A 8 10.45 4.73 -5.16
C PRO A 8 10.12 5.84 -4.17
N LYS A 9 11.04 6.81 -3.98
CA LYS A 9 10.91 7.86 -2.95
C LYS A 9 9.58 8.62 -3.01
N THR A 10 8.99 8.75 -4.19
CA THR A 10 7.69 9.37 -4.42
C THR A 10 6.93 8.59 -5.49
N GLY A 11 5.59 8.64 -5.45
CA GLY A 11 4.75 8.03 -6.45
C GLY A 11 3.51 7.35 -5.88
N PHE A 12 2.92 6.47 -6.70
CA PHE A 12 1.66 5.80 -6.42
C PHE A 12 1.80 4.28 -6.57
N LEU A 13 1.41 3.55 -5.53
CA LEU A 13 1.37 2.09 -5.50
C LEU A 13 -0.05 1.59 -5.71
N ARG A 14 -0.19 0.42 -6.33
CA ARG A 14 -1.46 -0.30 -6.39
C ARG A 14 -1.51 -1.35 -5.29
N LEU A 15 -2.72 -1.83 -5.00
CA LEU A 15 -2.96 -2.85 -3.99
C LEU A 15 -2.05 -4.08 -4.14
N LYS A 16 -1.78 -4.52 -5.38
CA LYS A 16 -0.91 -5.67 -5.66
C LYS A 16 0.56 -5.45 -5.27
N ASP A 17 1.02 -4.20 -5.24
CA ASP A 17 2.41 -3.84 -4.97
C ASP A 17 2.63 -3.59 -3.46
N ILE A 18 1.53 -3.44 -2.70
CA ILE A 18 1.53 -3.23 -1.25
C ILE A 18 1.45 -4.55 -0.50
N LEU A 19 0.65 -5.50 -1.01
CA LEU A 19 0.40 -6.78 -0.35
C LEU A 19 1.42 -7.85 -0.75
N ALA A 20 1.73 -8.73 0.19
CA ALA A 20 2.53 -9.92 -0.07
C ALA A 20 1.90 -10.80 -1.20
N PRO A 21 2.71 -11.46 -2.04
CA PRO A 21 4.17 -11.64 -1.93
C PRO A 21 5.03 -10.56 -2.60
N VAL A 22 4.42 -9.57 -3.26
CA VAL A 22 5.16 -8.53 -4.00
C VAL A 22 5.50 -7.35 -3.08
N GLY A 23 4.58 -6.98 -2.20
CA GLY A 23 4.75 -5.88 -1.27
C GLY A 23 5.13 -6.32 0.15
N PRO A 24 5.51 -5.35 1.01
CA PRO A 24 6.05 -5.61 2.34
C PRO A 24 4.99 -6.01 3.37
N ILE A 25 3.69 -5.84 3.09
CA ILE A 25 2.63 -6.02 4.08
C ILE A 25 2.00 -7.42 3.92
N PRO A 26 2.18 -8.34 4.89
CA PRO A 26 1.72 -9.72 4.80
C PRO A 26 0.24 -9.86 5.17
N VAL A 27 -0.64 -9.10 4.53
CA VAL A 27 -2.09 -9.16 4.75
C VAL A 27 -2.84 -9.48 3.46
N SER A 28 -4.03 -10.05 3.61
CA SER A 28 -4.92 -10.30 2.47
C SER A 28 -5.56 -9.00 1.97
N LYS A 29 -6.05 -8.98 0.72
CA LYS A 29 -6.82 -7.86 0.17
C LYS A 29 -7.99 -7.48 1.06
N SER A 30 -8.71 -8.47 1.58
CA SER A 30 -9.87 -8.25 2.45
C SER A 30 -9.47 -7.56 3.76
N THR A 31 -8.39 -8.03 4.38
CA THR A 31 -7.82 -7.42 5.60
C THR A 31 -7.40 -5.97 5.34
N TRP A 32 -6.76 -5.72 4.19
CA TRP A 32 -6.40 -4.36 3.79
C TRP A 32 -7.62 -3.44 3.68
N TRP A 33 -8.66 -3.85 2.96
CA TRP A 33 -9.87 -3.04 2.84
C TRP A 33 -10.58 -2.83 4.19
N ALA A 34 -10.56 -3.84 5.06
CA ALA A 34 -11.10 -3.73 6.42
C ALA A 34 -10.31 -2.70 7.24
N GLY A 35 -8.98 -2.76 7.25
CA GLY A 35 -8.16 -1.80 7.99
C GLY A 35 -8.19 -0.39 7.37
N VAL A 36 -8.38 -0.25 6.06
CA VAL A 36 -8.65 1.06 5.41
C VAL A 36 -9.97 1.64 5.93
N LYS A 37 -11.01 0.81 6.07
CA LYS A 37 -12.30 1.22 6.62
C LYS A 37 -12.21 1.57 8.12
N ASP A 38 -11.39 0.83 8.86
CA ASP A 38 -11.13 1.02 10.29
C ASP A 38 -10.23 2.24 10.57
N GLY A 39 -9.53 2.75 9.55
CA GLY A 39 -8.59 3.87 9.67
C GLY A 39 -7.17 3.45 10.08
N ARG A 40 -6.88 2.15 10.13
CA ARG A 40 -5.54 1.58 10.39
C ARG A 40 -4.62 1.65 9.17
N PHE A 41 -5.17 1.62 7.97
CA PHE A 41 -4.41 1.70 6.71
C PHE A 41 -4.70 3.00 5.96
N PRO A 42 -3.76 3.46 5.12
CA PRO A 42 -3.91 4.73 4.44
C PRO A 42 -5.06 4.74 3.44
N LYS A 43 -5.66 5.92 3.27
CA LYS A 43 -6.85 6.09 2.45
C LYS A 43 -6.53 5.88 0.95
N PRO A 44 -7.38 5.13 0.22
CA PRO A 44 -7.23 4.95 -1.22
C PRO A 44 -7.44 6.27 -1.96
N LEU A 45 -6.53 6.60 -2.87
CA LEU A 45 -6.65 7.71 -3.80
C LEU A 45 -7.18 7.18 -5.15
N LYS A 46 -8.15 7.88 -5.76
CA LYS A 46 -8.62 7.55 -7.11
C LYS A 46 -7.84 8.37 -8.14
N LEU A 47 -7.01 7.71 -8.94
CA LEU A 47 -6.28 8.35 -10.05
C LEU A 47 -7.14 8.44 -11.32
N GLY A 48 -8.22 7.65 -11.40
CA GLY A 48 -9.18 7.70 -12.49
C GLY A 48 -10.42 6.85 -12.20
N ALA A 49 -11.30 6.69 -13.19
CA ALA A 49 -12.61 6.04 -13.01
C ALA A 49 -12.54 4.60 -12.45
N ARG A 50 -11.45 3.87 -12.70
CA ARG A 50 -11.25 2.47 -12.25
C ARG A 50 -9.89 2.23 -11.59
N VAL A 51 -9.14 3.28 -11.28
CA VAL A 51 -7.76 3.16 -10.80
C VAL A 51 -7.67 3.71 -9.38
N THR A 52 -7.51 2.80 -8.43
CA THR A 52 -7.23 3.11 -7.04
C THR A 52 -5.75 2.90 -6.76
N VAL A 53 -5.13 3.89 -6.13
CA VAL A 53 -3.72 3.92 -5.78
C VAL A 53 -3.54 4.44 -4.35
N TRP A 54 -2.38 4.18 -3.77
CA TRP A 54 -1.93 4.72 -2.49
C TRP A 54 -0.63 5.44 -2.70
N ARG A 55 -0.35 6.48 -1.91
CA ARG A 55 0.95 7.16 -2.00
C ARG A 55 2.01 6.28 -1.37
N VAL A 56 3.21 6.27 -1.95
CA VAL A 56 4.33 5.54 -1.36
C VAL A 56 4.65 6.08 0.04
N GLU A 57 4.54 7.40 0.23
CA GLU A 57 4.80 8.08 1.50
C GLU A 57 3.90 7.53 2.62
N ASP A 58 2.58 7.47 2.39
CA ASP A 58 1.62 6.93 3.37
C ASP A 58 1.91 5.47 3.73
N ILE A 59 2.32 4.66 2.75
CA ILE A 59 2.67 3.24 2.96
C ILE A 59 3.98 3.12 3.73
N ARG A 60 4.93 4.00 3.45
CA ARG A 60 6.22 4.04 4.15
C ARG A 60 6.04 4.48 5.59
N GLU A 61 5.22 5.51 5.84
CA GLU A 61 4.84 5.94 7.18
C GLU A 61 4.12 4.84 7.95
N LEU A 62 3.26 4.05 7.30
CA LEU A 62 2.62 2.89 7.92
C LEU A 62 3.63 1.82 8.34
N ILE A 63 4.63 1.53 7.49
CA ILE A 63 5.69 0.56 7.80
C ILE A 63 6.60 1.09 8.92
N GLU A 64 6.90 2.38 8.92
CA GLU A 64 7.80 3.02 9.87
C GLU A 64 7.15 3.27 11.24
N ASN A 65 5.89 3.70 11.29
CA ASN A 65 5.15 3.90 12.53
C ASN A 65 4.55 2.61 13.12
N GLY A 66 4.58 1.50 12.38
CA GLY A 66 4.08 0.20 12.82
C GLY A 66 2.55 0.09 12.79
N ALA A 67 2.05 -1.08 12.38
CA ALA A 67 0.63 -1.44 12.34
C ALA A 67 0.21 -2.31 13.55
#